data_AF-A0A2T2UGM6-F1
#
_entry.id   AF-A0A2T2UGM6-F1
#
_cell.length_a   1.000
_cell.length_b   1.000
_cell.length_c   1.000
_cell.angle_alpha   90.00
_cell.angle_beta   90.00
_cell.angle_gamma   90.00
#
_symmetry.space_group_name_H-M   'P 1'
#
loop_
_entity.id
_entity.type
_entity.pdbx_description
1 polymer ?
#
loop_
_entity_poly.entity_id
_entity_poly.type
_entity_poly.pdbx_seq_one_letter_code
_entity_poly.pdbx_strand_id
1 'polypeptide(L)'
;MVRQGDTGEFFYIIREGRCLVTRTTKAKPQGVRLAELGPGDSFGEEALISDKERNATVTMVSRGTLMRMSKSDFKHLLNEPLLQYVDYQEVAEMDTSEARWIDVRLPGEFDDAHIAGATNIPLFFLRKKAEKLDPGLTYIVYCDSARRSSAGAFLLSERGFEARILRGGLANVPPEAMEKSAAKQT
;
A
#
# COMPACT_ATOMS: atom_id res chain seq x y z
N MET A 1 11.05 10.83 -14.20
CA MET A 1 10.17 10.00 -15.05
C MET A 1 8.75 10.06 -14.52
N VAL A 2 8.57 9.83 -13.22
CA VAL A 2 7.35 10.19 -12.48
C VAL A 2 7.77 11.07 -11.31
N ARG A 3 7.04 12.16 -10.99
CA ARG A 3 7.31 13.00 -9.83
C ARG A 3 6.18 12.88 -8.81
N GLN A 4 6.54 12.94 -7.54
CA GLN A 4 5.57 13.07 -6.46
C GLN A 4 4.72 14.32 -6.66
N GLY A 5 3.40 14.22 -6.43
CA GLY A 5 2.43 15.28 -6.63
C GLY A 5 1.83 15.33 -8.05
N ASP A 6 2.43 14.66 -9.04
CA ASP A 6 1.84 14.62 -10.38
C ASP A 6 0.56 13.76 -10.40
N THR A 7 -0.34 14.02 -11.34
CA THR A 7 -1.45 13.09 -11.63
C THR A 7 -0.93 11.80 -12.25
N GLY A 8 -1.48 10.65 -11.83
CA GLY A 8 -1.12 9.34 -12.37
C GLY A 8 -2.06 8.87 -13.48
N GLU A 9 -1.54 8.78 -14.71
CA GLU A 9 -2.29 8.26 -15.87
C GLU A 9 -1.82 6.88 -16.36
N PHE A 10 -0.64 6.45 -15.91
CA PHE A 10 0.01 5.21 -16.36
C PHE A 10 0.59 4.39 -15.20
N PHE A 11 0.50 3.07 -15.36
CA PHE A 11 1.24 2.06 -14.62
C PHE A 11 2.46 1.65 -15.44
N TYR A 12 3.57 1.33 -14.79
CA TYR A 12 4.82 1.02 -15.45
C TYR A 12 5.40 -0.31 -14.96
N ILE A 13 6.02 -1.06 -15.86
CA ILE A 13 6.80 -2.25 -15.56
C ILE A 13 8.21 -2.04 -16.09
N ILE A 14 9.21 -2.32 -15.27
CA ILE A 14 10.62 -2.20 -15.64
C ILE A 14 11.01 -3.43 -16.45
N ARG A 15 11.32 -3.23 -17.73
CA ARG A 15 11.85 -4.29 -18.59
C ARG A 15 13.36 -4.41 -18.45
N GLU A 16 14.06 -3.28 -18.43
CA GLU A 16 15.51 -3.20 -18.27
C GLU A 16 15.91 -1.97 -17.44
N GLY A 17 17.04 -2.07 -16.75
CA GLY A 17 17.60 -0.98 -15.94
C GLY A 17 17.14 -0.98 -14.48
N ARG A 18 17.46 0.11 -13.77
CA ARG A 18 17.14 0.28 -12.35
C ARG A 18 16.50 1.65 -12.10
N CYS A 19 15.55 1.68 -11.17
CA CYS A 19 14.90 2.90 -10.69
C CYS A 19 15.16 3.10 -9.19
N LEU A 20 15.23 4.36 -8.77
CA LEU A 20 15.19 4.75 -7.37
C LEU A 20 13.85 5.42 -7.07
N VAL A 21 13.20 4.98 -5.99
CA VAL A 21 11.96 5.58 -5.46
C VAL A 21 12.30 6.48 -4.29
N THR A 22 11.93 7.75 -4.38
CA THR A 22 12.14 8.73 -3.31
C THR A 22 10.86 9.47 -2.96
N ARG A 23 10.73 9.88 -1.70
CA ARG A 23 9.61 10.70 -1.25
C ARG A 23 10.06 11.84 -0.36
N THR A 24 9.61 13.05 -0.67
CA THR A 24 9.83 14.24 0.15
C THR A 24 8.69 14.39 1.17
N THR A 25 9.03 14.86 2.36
CA THR A 25 8.05 15.23 3.39
C THR A 25 8.44 16.60 3.96
N LYS A 26 7.52 17.27 4.66
CA LYS A 26 7.82 18.53 5.36
C LYS A 26 9.04 18.39 6.29
N ALA A 27 9.16 17.26 6.98
CA ALA A 27 10.27 16.96 7.89
C ALA A 27 11.58 16.56 7.17
N LYS A 28 11.50 16.04 5.93
CA LYS A 28 12.67 15.64 5.13
C LYS A 28 12.52 16.15 3.68
N PRO A 29 12.80 17.44 3.44
CA PRO A 29 12.67 18.07 2.13
C PRO A 29 13.63 17.48 1.09
N GLN A 30 14.79 16.98 1.54
CA GLN A 30 15.81 16.37 0.69
C GLN A 30 15.38 15.01 0.10
N GLY A 31 14.26 14.45 0.58
CA GLY A 31 13.74 13.18 0.13
C GLY A 31 14.31 11.99 0.90
N VAL A 32 13.47 10.99 1.11
CA VAL A 32 13.83 9.70 1.71
C VAL A 32 13.81 8.65 0.62
N ARG A 33 14.87 7.83 0.52
CA ARG A 33 14.90 6.65 -0.34
C ARG A 33 13.97 5.58 0.24
N LEU A 34 12.97 5.18 -0.55
CA LEU A 34 11.99 4.18 -0.14
C LEU A 34 12.39 2.78 -0.62
N ALA A 35 12.77 2.67 -1.90
CA ALA A 35 13.14 1.41 -2.54
C ALA A 35 14.03 1.65 -3.77
N GLU A 36 14.76 0.60 -4.16
CA GLU A 36 15.36 0.48 -5.49
C GLU A 36 14.60 -0.62 -6.24
N LEU A 37 14.28 -0.37 -7.51
CA LEU A 37 13.50 -1.28 -8.35
C LEU A 37 14.35 -1.73 -9.54
N GLY A 38 14.21 -2.98 -9.93
CA GLY A 38 14.91 -3.60 -11.05
C GLY A 38 13.97 -4.22 -12.09
N PRO A 39 14.50 -4.98 -13.06
CA PRO A 39 13.70 -5.67 -14.05
C PRO A 39 12.65 -6.59 -13.42
N GLY A 40 11.41 -6.53 -13.91
CA GLY A 40 10.26 -7.25 -13.37
C GLY A 40 9.46 -6.46 -12.34
N ASP A 41 10.08 -5.49 -11.64
CA ASP A 41 9.34 -4.62 -10.73
C ASP A 41 8.43 -3.66 -11.49
N SER A 42 7.28 -3.39 -10.87
CA SER A 42 6.31 -2.41 -11.35
C SER A 42 6.28 -1.16 -10.47
N PHE A 43 5.74 -0.05 -10.98
CA PHE A 43 5.42 1.13 -10.17
C PHE A 43 4.30 1.99 -10.78
N GLY A 44 3.68 2.80 -9.93
CA GLY A 44 2.70 3.79 -10.31
C GLY A 44 1.24 3.40 -10.11
N GLU A 45 0.99 2.19 -9.63
CA GLU A 45 -0.29 1.59 -9.29
C GLU A 45 -1.10 2.44 -8.30
N GLU A 46 -0.46 3.00 -7.28
CA GLU A 46 -1.17 3.66 -6.17
C GLU A 46 -2.01 4.85 -6.62
N ALA A 47 -1.47 5.69 -7.50
CA ALA A 47 -2.19 6.83 -8.05
C ALA A 47 -3.39 6.41 -8.91
N LEU A 48 -3.31 5.23 -9.55
CA LEU A 48 -4.39 4.70 -10.37
C LEU A 48 -5.51 4.06 -9.55
N ILE A 49 -5.14 3.38 -8.46
CA ILE A 49 -6.06 2.65 -7.58
C ILE A 49 -6.78 3.61 -6.62
N SER A 50 -6.02 4.50 -5.99
CA SER A 50 -6.56 5.40 -4.97
C SER A 50 -7.17 6.69 -5.53
N ASP A 51 -7.05 6.91 -6.85
CA ASP A 51 -7.40 8.15 -7.55
C ASP A 51 -6.79 9.41 -6.89
N LYS A 52 -5.55 9.27 -6.38
CA LYS A 52 -4.74 10.34 -5.79
C LYS A 52 -3.52 10.67 -6.66
N GLU A 53 -2.89 11.80 -6.37
CA GLU A 53 -1.58 12.17 -6.93
C GLU A 53 -0.50 11.13 -6.58
N ARG A 54 0.58 11.12 -7.37
CA ARG A 54 1.75 10.28 -7.14
C ARG A 54 2.31 10.54 -5.75
N ASN A 55 2.41 9.49 -4.94
CA ASN A 55 2.91 9.59 -3.57
C ASN A 55 4.45 9.69 -3.48
N ALA A 56 5.17 9.39 -4.57
CA ALA A 56 6.62 9.30 -4.62
C ALA A 56 7.15 9.64 -6.02
N THR A 57 8.42 10.02 -6.08
CA THR A 57 9.18 10.25 -7.30
C THR A 57 9.89 8.95 -7.70
N VAL A 58 9.85 8.61 -8.99
CA VAL A 58 10.60 7.48 -9.55
C VAL A 58 11.56 7.98 -10.63
N THR A 59 12.83 7.68 -10.44
CA THR A 59 13.93 8.13 -11.31
C THR A 59 14.75 6.94 -11.79
N MET A 60 14.98 6.82 -13.09
CA MET A 60 15.94 5.86 -13.65
C MET A 60 17.35 6.22 -13.15
N VAL A 61 18.06 5.25 -12.59
CA VAL A 61 19.46 5.40 -12.14
C VAL A 61 20.45 4.64 -13.03
N SER A 62 19.94 3.93 -14.05
CA SER A 62 20.73 3.36 -15.13
C SER A 62 19.99 3.57 -16.47
N ARG A 63 20.67 3.29 -17.59
CA ARG A 63 19.96 3.12 -18.88
C ARG A 63 19.01 1.93 -18.77
N GLY A 64 17.86 2.01 -19.44
CA GLY A 64 16.85 0.97 -19.36
C GLY A 64 15.60 1.33 -20.15
N THR A 65 14.64 0.39 -20.15
CA THR A 65 13.38 0.49 -20.88
C THR A 65 12.22 0.11 -19.98
N LEU A 66 11.07 0.75 -20.21
CA LEU A 66 9.83 0.49 -19.49
C LEU A 66 8.72 0.08 -20.44
N MET A 67 7.84 -0.78 -19.94
CA MET A 67 6.49 -0.92 -20.48
C MET A 67 5.56 0.01 -19.71
N ARG A 68 4.55 0.57 -20.39
CA ARG A 68 3.50 1.39 -19.77
C ARG A 68 2.13 0.84 -20.12
N MET A 69 1.21 0.95 -19.18
CA MET A 69 -0.20 0.57 -19.32
C MET A 69 -1.08 1.76 -18.91
N SER A 70 -2.16 2.00 -19.64
CA SER A 70 -3.10 3.08 -19.33
C SER A 70 -3.89 2.79 -18.05
N LYS A 71 -4.45 3.84 -17.43
CA LYS A 71 -5.31 3.70 -16.25
C LYS A 71 -6.54 2.82 -16.48
N SER A 72 -7.19 2.93 -17.63
CA SER A 72 -8.35 2.10 -17.97
C SER A 72 -7.96 0.63 -18.07
N ASP A 73 -6.87 0.32 -18.79
CA ASP A 73 -6.40 -1.05 -18.96
C ASP A 73 -5.97 -1.65 -17.61
N PHE A 74 -5.31 -0.85 -16.77
CA PHE A 74 -4.91 -1.25 -15.43
C PHE A 74 -6.13 -1.63 -14.56
N LYS A 75 -7.18 -0.79 -14.57
CA LYS A 75 -8.39 -1.04 -13.77
C LYS A 75 -9.07 -2.36 -14.20
N HIS A 76 -9.18 -2.61 -15.50
CA HIS A 76 -9.85 -3.79 -16.04
C HIS A 76 -9.03 -5.08 -15.96
N LEU A 77 -7.71 -5.02 -16.18
CA LEU A 77 -6.89 -6.22 -16.30
C LEU A 77 -6.24 -6.67 -14.99
N LEU A 78 -5.93 -5.72 -14.10
CA LEU A 78 -5.08 -6.00 -12.94
C LEU A 78 -5.79 -5.69 -11.61
N ASN A 79 -6.58 -4.62 -11.55
CA ASN A 79 -7.16 -4.18 -10.29
C ASN A 79 -8.42 -4.98 -9.91
N GLU A 80 -9.47 -4.94 -10.73
CA GLU A 80 -10.76 -5.58 -10.38
C GLU A 80 -10.67 -7.08 -10.05
N PRO A 81 -9.89 -7.91 -10.78
CA PRO A 81 -9.83 -9.35 -10.51
C PRO A 81 -9.09 -9.72 -9.21
N LEU A 82 -8.20 -8.86 -8.71
CA LEU A 82 -7.29 -9.19 -7.60
C LEU A 82 -7.73 -8.65 -6.24
N LEU A 83 -8.75 -7.78 -6.20
CA LEU A 83 -9.21 -7.16 -4.95
C LEU A 83 -10.36 -7.94 -4.34
N GLN A 84 -10.08 -8.65 -3.25
CA GLN A 84 -11.09 -9.28 -2.40
C GLN A 84 -11.47 -8.34 -1.26
N TYR A 85 -12.76 -8.10 -1.06
CA TYR A 85 -13.27 -7.27 0.03
C TYR A 85 -13.97 -8.13 1.07
N VAL A 86 -13.74 -7.80 2.35
CA VAL A 86 -14.34 -8.46 3.52
C VAL A 86 -14.92 -7.41 4.46
N ASP A 87 -16.02 -7.73 5.12
CA ASP A 87 -16.59 -6.89 6.18
C ASP A 87 -15.91 -7.17 7.52
N TYR A 88 -15.94 -6.18 8.43
CA TYR A 88 -15.27 -6.29 9.72
C TYR A 88 -15.71 -7.52 10.52
N GLN A 89 -17.02 -7.81 10.52
CA GLN A 89 -17.60 -8.92 11.28
C GLN A 89 -17.12 -10.29 10.80
N GLU A 90 -16.79 -10.45 9.51
CA GLU A 90 -16.28 -11.71 8.96
C GLU A 90 -14.85 -12.03 9.45
N VAL A 91 -14.10 -10.99 9.84
CA VAL A 91 -12.69 -11.10 10.20
C VAL A 91 -12.50 -10.97 11.71
N ALA A 92 -13.41 -10.28 12.41
CA ALA A 92 -13.30 -10.02 13.85
C ALA A 92 -13.14 -11.30 14.69
N GLU A 93 -13.70 -12.41 14.21
CA GLU A 93 -13.64 -13.73 14.87
C GLU A 93 -12.54 -14.64 14.31
N MET A 94 -11.77 -14.20 13.31
CA MET A 94 -10.67 -15.00 12.74
C MET A 94 -9.54 -15.17 13.75
N ASP A 95 -8.92 -16.36 13.74
CA ASP A 95 -7.76 -16.63 14.56
C ASP A 95 -6.58 -15.78 14.09
N THR A 96 -5.90 -15.12 15.03
CA THR A 96 -4.73 -14.29 14.73
C THR A 96 -3.54 -15.10 14.19
N SER A 97 -3.55 -16.42 14.37
CA SER A 97 -2.60 -17.35 13.74
C SER A 97 -2.88 -17.61 12.25
N GLU A 98 -4.06 -17.22 11.75
CA GLU A 98 -4.45 -17.35 10.34
C GLU A 98 -4.47 -16.00 9.62
N ALA A 99 -4.89 -14.93 10.32
CA ALA A 99 -5.06 -13.60 9.74
C ALA A 99 -4.39 -12.47 10.54
N ARG A 100 -3.90 -11.44 9.84
CA ARG A 100 -3.29 -10.24 10.45
C ARG A 100 -3.84 -8.96 9.84
N TRP A 101 -4.17 -7.99 10.71
CA TRP A 101 -4.55 -6.64 10.31
C TRP A 101 -3.32 -5.80 9.94
N ILE A 102 -3.34 -5.18 8.75
CA ILE A 102 -2.34 -4.20 8.32
C ILE A 102 -3.00 -2.84 8.10
N ASP A 103 -2.59 -1.86 8.90
CA ASP A 103 -2.95 -0.47 8.69
C ASP A 103 -1.94 0.21 7.75
N VAL A 104 -2.39 0.64 6.57
CA VAL A 104 -1.52 1.29 5.56
C VAL A 104 -1.52 2.83 5.63
N ARG A 105 -2.08 3.42 6.68
CA ARG A 105 -2.09 4.87 6.91
C ARG A 105 -0.77 5.37 7.49
N LEU A 106 -0.63 6.69 7.61
CA LEU A 106 0.54 7.31 8.24
C LEU A 106 0.57 6.99 9.74
N PRO A 107 1.75 6.95 10.39
CA PRO A 107 1.85 6.65 11.82
C PRO A 107 1.01 7.57 12.71
N GLY A 108 0.92 8.87 12.39
CA GLY A 108 0.06 9.78 13.15
C GLY A 108 -1.44 9.44 13.07
N GLU A 109 -1.91 8.98 11.91
CA GLU A 109 -3.30 8.54 11.73
C GLU A 109 -3.58 7.23 12.50
N PHE A 110 -2.57 6.36 12.60
CA PHE A 110 -2.63 5.13 13.38
C PHE A 110 -2.64 5.40 14.88
N ASP A 111 -1.78 6.32 15.34
CA ASP A 111 -1.67 6.66 16.75
C ASP A 111 -2.96 7.27 17.32
N ASP A 112 -3.68 8.06 16.51
CA ASP A 112 -4.95 8.68 16.88
C ASP A 112 -6.07 7.66 17.13
N ALA A 113 -6.20 6.64 16.28
CA ALA A 113 -7.11 5.51 16.42
C ALA A 113 -6.79 4.41 15.37
N HIS A 114 -6.79 3.15 15.76
CA HIS A 114 -6.58 1.99 14.87
C HIS A 114 -7.32 0.74 15.36
N ILE A 115 -7.44 -0.30 14.53
CA ILE A 115 -8.04 -1.58 14.94
C ILE A 115 -7.11 -2.28 15.93
N ALA A 116 -7.65 -2.80 17.03
CA ALA A 116 -6.88 -3.53 18.03
C ALA A 116 -6.02 -4.64 17.41
N GLY A 117 -4.75 -4.72 17.80
CA GLY A 117 -3.81 -5.71 17.27
C GLY A 117 -3.32 -5.47 15.84
N ALA A 118 -3.69 -4.36 15.20
CA ALA A 118 -3.20 -4.02 13.87
C ALA A 118 -1.72 -3.62 13.86
N THR A 119 -1.02 -4.03 12.80
CA THR A 119 0.34 -3.57 12.54
C THR A 119 0.32 -2.39 11.58
N ASN A 120 0.89 -1.25 11.98
CA ASN A 120 1.05 -0.12 11.06
C ASN A 120 2.21 -0.35 10.10
N ILE A 121 1.87 -0.54 8.82
CA ILE A 121 2.84 -0.55 7.72
C ILE A 121 2.35 0.46 6.69
N PRO A 122 2.75 1.74 6.80
CA PRO A 122 2.29 2.77 5.89
C PRO A 122 2.53 2.38 4.43
N LEU A 123 1.56 2.66 3.55
CA LEU A 123 1.54 2.14 2.17
C LEU A 123 2.87 2.30 1.42
N PHE A 124 3.52 3.45 1.58
CA PHE A 124 4.79 3.77 0.94
C PHE A 124 6.00 2.97 1.45
N PHE A 125 5.89 2.33 2.63
CA PHE A 125 6.86 1.37 3.16
C PHE A 125 6.46 -0.08 2.93
N LEU A 126 5.20 -0.34 2.55
CA LEU A 126 4.66 -1.69 2.43
C LEU A 126 5.48 -2.56 1.49
N ARG A 127 5.83 -2.04 0.31
CA ARG A 127 6.66 -2.77 -0.67
C ARG A 127 7.96 -3.32 -0.08
N LYS A 128 8.68 -2.50 0.71
CA LYS A 128 9.94 -2.89 1.35
C LYS A 128 9.73 -3.80 2.56
N LYS A 129 8.62 -3.61 3.29
CA LYS A 129 8.31 -4.37 4.51
C LYS A 129 7.68 -5.73 4.20
N ALA A 130 7.06 -5.89 3.02
CA ALA A 130 6.44 -7.12 2.55
C ALA A 130 7.43 -8.30 2.52
N GLU A 131 8.72 -8.06 2.27
CA GLU A 131 9.77 -9.09 2.31
C GLU A 131 9.92 -9.79 3.66
N LYS A 132 9.37 -9.20 4.73
CA LYS A 132 9.43 -9.73 6.10
C LYS A 132 8.09 -10.32 6.57
N LEU A 133 7.08 -10.30 5.70
CA LEU A 133 5.78 -10.88 5.99
C LEU A 133 5.83 -12.41 5.83
N ASP A 134 4.98 -13.10 6.57
CA ASP A 134 4.83 -14.54 6.51
C ASP A 134 3.89 -14.90 5.35
N PRO A 135 4.34 -15.67 4.35
CA PRO A 135 3.51 -16.05 3.20
C PRO A 135 2.37 -17.02 3.57
N GLY A 136 2.39 -17.63 4.77
CA GLY A 136 1.32 -18.52 5.24
C GLY A 136 0.10 -17.82 5.85
N LEU A 137 0.16 -16.50 6.04
CA LEU A 137 -0.91 -15.72 6.67
C LEU A 137 -1.77 -14.97 5.66
N THR A 138 -3.04 -14.80 5.99
CA THR A 138 -3.93 -13.86 5.30
C THR A 138 -3.76 -12.46 5.86
N TYR A 139 -3.56 -11.47 5.00
CA TYR A 139 -3.41 -10.07 5.38
C TYR A 139 -4.67 -9.27 5.10
N ILE A 140 -5.24 -8.68 6.15
CA ILE A 140 -6.43 -7.84 6.06
C ILE A 140 -5.99 -6.38 6.10
N VAL A 141 -5.99 -5.76 4.93
CA VAL A 141 -5.42 -4.44 4.69
C VAL A 141 -6.51 -3.39 4.81
N TYR A 142 -6.27 -2.34 5.60
CA TYR A 142 -7.23 -1.26 5.75
C TYR A 142 -6.58 0.14 5.80
N CYS A 143 -7.43 1.14 5.53
CA CYS A 143 -7.18 2.56 5.75
C CYS A 143 -8.52 3.21 6.13
N ASP A 144 -8.71 4.53 5.95
CA ASP A 144 -9.97 5.16 6.38
C ASP A 144 -11.15 4.91 5.43
N SER A 145 -10.89 4.72 4.13
CA SER A 145 -11.95 4.68 3.09
C SER A 145 -11.73 3.62 2.01
N ALA A 146 -10.98 2.56 2.33
CA ALA A 146 -10.52 1.51 1.41
C ALA A 146 -9.59 1.94 0.24
N ARG A 147 -9.56 3.21 -0.18
CA ARG A 147 -8.77 3.68 -1.35
C ARG A 147 -7.27 3.39 -1.28
N ARG A 148 -6.64 3.62 -0.12
CA ARG A 148 -5.19 3.33 0.08
C ARG A 148 -4.96 1.83 0.26
N SER A 149 -5.85 1.15 0.97
CA SER A 149 -5.71 -0.29 1.23
C SER A 149 -5.96 -1.15 -0.01
N SER A 150 -6.75 -0.70 -0.98
CA SER A 150 -6.83 -1.36 -2.30
C SER A 150 -5.45 -1.39 -2.98
N ALA A 151 -4.70 -0.30 -2.93
CA ALA A 151 -3.33 -0.28 -3.47
C ALA A 151 -2.37 -1.17 -2.65
N GLY A 152 -2.55 -1.19 -1.32
CA GLY A 152 -1.78 -2.08 -0.45
C GLY A 152 -2.05 -3.56 -0.69
N ALA A 153 -3.31 -3.94 -0.84
CA ALA A 153 -3.71 -5.32 -1.15
C ALA A 153 -3.18 -5.75 -2.52
N PHE A 154 -3.32 -4.90 -3.55
CA PHE A 154 -2.73 -5.17 -4.86
C PHE A 154 -1.23 -5.45 -4.79
N LEU A 155 -0.47 -4.62 -4.05
CA LEU A 155 0.97 -4.76 -3.85
C LEU A 155 1.38 -6.09 -3.18
N LEU A 156 0.56 -6.56 -2.25
CA LEU A 156 0.76 -7.83 -1.55
C LEU A 156 0.39 -9.02 -2.44
N SER A 157 -0.77 -8.95 -3.12
CA SER A 157 -1.23 -9.98 -4.06
C SER A 157 -0.28 -10.17 -5.24
N GLU A 158 0.28 -9.08 -5.79
CA GLU A 158 1.32 -9.12 -6.85
C GLU A 158 2.56 -9.92 -6.41
N ARG A 159 2.83 -9.97 -5.10
CA ARG A 159 3.96 -10.67 -4.48
C ARG A 159 3.60 -12.07 -3.96
N GLY A 160 2.39 -12.53 -4.23
CA GLY A 160 1.92 -13.88 -3.86
C GLY A 160 1.40 -14.01 -2.43
N PHE A 161 1.18 -12.91 -1.72
CA PHE A 161 0.50 -12.94 -0.41
C PHE A 161 -1.01 -12.97 -0.59
N GLU A 162 -1.72 -13.68 0.29
CA GLU A 162 -3.17 -13.58 0.36
C GLU A 162 -3.55 -12.26 1.06
N ALA A 163 -4.12 -11.31 0.31
CA ALA A 163 -4.51 -10.01 0.84
C ALA A 163 -5.99 -9.71 0.54
N ARG A 164 -6.71 -9.30 1.59
CA ARG A 164 -8.11 -8.86 1.51
C ARG A 164 -8.25 -7.45 2.06
N ILE A 165 -9.25 -6.71 1.60
CA ILE A 165 -9.47 -5.30 1.93
C ILE A 165 -10.65 -5.19 2.86
N LEU A 166 -10.49 -4.47 3.97
CA LEU A 166 -11.61 -4.12 4.82
C LEU A 166 -12.56 -3.17 4.08
N ARG A 167 -13.79 -3.61 3.83
CA ARG A 167 -14.82 -2.83 3.14
C ARG A 167 -15.16 -1.57 3.93
N GLY A 168 -15.10 -0.43 3.25
CA GLY A 168 -15.36 0.89 3.84
C GLY A 168 -14.26 1.42 4.76
N GLY A 169 -13.20 0.65 5.02
CA GLY A 169 -12.12 1.07 5.92
C GLY A 169 -12.60 1.24 7.37
N LEU A 170 -11.93 2.12 8.12
CA LEU A 170 -12.26 2.36 9.54
C LEU A 170 -13.66 2.90 9.78
N ALA A 171 -14.30 3.52 8.79
CA ALA A 171 -15.66 4.03 8.95
C ALA A 171 -16.69 2.94 9.32
N ASN A 172 -16.38 1.67 9.02
CA ASN A 172 -17.24 0.52 9.28
C ASN A 172 -16.79 -0.31 10.49
N VAL A 173 -15.80 0.16 11.25
CA VAL A 173 -15.28 -0.54 12.43
C VAL A 173 -16.00 -0.02 13.68
N PRO A 174 -16.53 -0.90 14.55
CA PRO A 174 -17.13 -0.49 15.81
C PRO A 174 -16.12 0.24 16.71
N PRO A 175 -16.51 1.32 17.43
CA PRO A 175 -15.60 2.05 18.31
C PRO A 175 -14.91 1.19 19.38
N GLU A 176 -15.59 0.15 19.87
CA GLU A 176 -15.08 -0.80 20.86
C GLU A 176 -13.92 -1.67 20.36
N ALA A 177 -13.78 -1.81 19.04
CA ALA A 177 -12.69 -2.53 18.40
C ALA A 177 -11.46 -1.64 18.12
N MET A 178 -11.56 -0.34 18.44
CA MET A 178 -10.49 0.62 18.18
C MET A 178 -9.65 0.89 19.41
N GLU A 179 -8.34 0.97 19.21
CA GLU A 179 -7.34 1.35 20.20
C GLU A 179 -6.66 2.65 19.80
N LYS A 180 -6.05 3.33 20.78
CA LYS A 180 -5.12 4.44 20.54
C LYS A 180 -3.73 3.99 20.93
N SER A 181 -2.73 4.41 20.17
CA SER A 181 -1.36 4.22 20.63
C SER A 181 -1.17 5.05 21.90
N ALA A 182 -0.66 4.44 22.96
CA ALA A 182 -0.18 5.22 24.10
C ALA A 182 0.84 6.24 23.56
N ALA A 183 0.64 7.53 23.87
CA ALA A 183 1.57 8.57 23.49
C ALA A 183 2.98 8.11 23.90
N LYS A 184 3.87 7.88 22.93
CA LYS A 184 5.28 7.65 23.24
C LYS A 184 5.77 8.86 24.02
N GLN A 185 5.86 8.72 25.33
CA GLN A 185 6.62 9.64 26.16
C GLN A 185 8.08 9.48 25.72
N THR A 186 8.52 10.46 24.91
CA THR A 186 9.90 10.87 24.62
C THR A 186 10.90 9.80 24.17
#